data_AF-A0A0K8UNP3-F1
#
_entry.id   AF-A0A0K8UNP3-F1
#
_cell.length_a   1.000
_cell.length_b   1.000
_cell.length_c   1.000
_cell.angle_alpha   90.00
_cell.angle_beta   90.00
_cell.angle_gamma   90.00
#
_symmetry.space_group_name_H-M   'P 1'
#
loop_
_entity.id
_entity.type
_entity.pdbx_description
1 polymer ?
#
loop_
_entity_poly.entity_id
_entity_poly.type
_entity_poly.pdbx_seq_one_letter_code
_entity_poly.pdbx_strand_id
1 'polypeptide(L)'
;MSRNRFEQLLTMFHTSDNESQANLNDRLHKISNVLNMLQSMFKEAYVPENHVCIDESNVPFRGRIHFRVAGGYTWSFKVYTGKVKHNDTSVSATVVTELMDGLLNLGRTLH
;
A
#
# COMPACT_ATOMS: atom_id res chain seq x y z
N MET A 1 0.89 -12.46 -26.04
CA MET A 1 2.34 -12.22 -25.86
C MET A 1 3.03 -13.57 -25.72
N SER A 2 4.21 -13.79 -26.32
CA SER A 2 4.94 -15.05 -26.13
C SER A 2 5.54 -15.11 -24.71
N ARG A 3 5.76 -16.33 -24.20
CA ARG A 3 6.38 -16.54 -22.88
C ARG A 3 7.72 -15.80 -22.77
N ASN A 4 8.58 -15.94 -23.78
CA ASN A 4 9.89 -15.30 -23.80
C ASN A 4 9.77 -13.77 -23.75
N ARG A 5 8.84 -13.18 -24.50
CA ARG A 5 8.61 -11.74 -24.47
C ARG A 5 8.10 -11.27 -23.11
N PHE A 6 7.21 -12.03 -22.48
CA PHE A 6 6.70 -11.73 -21.15
C PHE A 6 7.81 -11.78 -20.09
N GLU A 7 8.62 -12.84 -20.07
CA GLU A 7 9.73 -12.99 -19.13
C GLU A 7 10.77 -11.86 -19.30
N GLN A 8 11.11 -11.48 -20.53
CA GLN A 8 12.00 -10.34 -20.79
C GLN A 8 11.45 -9.00 -20.31
N LEU A 9 10.14 -8.75 -20.48
CA LEU A 9 9.52 -7.53 -19.98
C LEU A 9 9.51 -7.51 -18.44
N LEU A 10 9.27 -8.65 -17.81
CA LEU A 10 9.25 -8.77 -16.35
C LEU A 10 10.62 -8.45 -15.73
N THR A 11 11.73 -8.80 -16.38
CA THR A 11 13.08 -8.46 -15.87
C THR A 11 13.45 -6.99 -16.02
N MET A 12 12.73 -6.24 -16.88
CA MET A 12 13.02 -4.84 -17.19
C MET A 12 11.97 -3.88 -16.61
N PHE A 13 11.04 -4.38 -15.79
CA PHE A 13 10.00 -3.56 -15.19
C PHE A 13 10.59 -2.60 -14.15
N HIS A 14 10.46 -1.30 -14.41
CA HIS A 14 10.98 -0.24 -13.55
C HIS A 14 9.98 0.91 -13.44
N THR A 15 9.87 1.47 -12.23
CA THR A 15 8.83 2.46 -11.87
C THR A 15 9.38 3.74 -11.23
N SER A 16 10.70 3.84 -11.12
CA SER A 16 11.41 5.00 -10.57
C SER A 16 12.43 5.52 -11.58
N ASP A 17 12.96 6.71 -11.36
CA ASP A 17 14.11 7.22 -12.12
C ASP A 17 15.38 7.06 -11.26
N ASN A 18 16.41 6.39 -11.79
CA ASN A 18 17.66 6.16 -11.06
C ASN A 18 18.57 7.39 -11.03
N GLU A 19 18.34 8.37 -11.92
CA GLU A 19 19.08 9.65 -11.92
C GLU A 19 18.55 10.62 -10.85
N SER A 20 17.32 10.38 -10.37
CA SER A 20 16.74 11.16 -9.28
C SER A 20 17.42 10.85 -7.95
N GLN A 21 17.62 11.88 -7.10
CA GLN A 21 18.21 11.68 -5.78
C GLN A 21 17.30 10.80 -4.92
N ALA A 22 17.72 9.54 -4.72
CA ALA A 22 17.01 8.62 -3.84
C ALA A 22 17.13 9.08 -2.38
N ASN A 23 15.98 9.24 -1.71
CA ASN A 23 15.97 9.43 -0.28
C ASN A 23 16.43 8.14 0.41
N LEU A 24 17.61 8.15 1.02
CA LEU A 24 18.20 6.99 1.70
C LEU A 24 17.33 6.45 2.85
N ASN A 25 16.42 7.29 3.39
CA ASN A 25 15.51 6.89 4.44
C ASN A 25 14.23 6.23 3.91
N ASP A 26 13.89 6.40 2.62
CA ASP A 26 12.72 5.78 2.01
C ASP A 26 13.09 4.44 1.35
N ARG A 27 12.71 3.35 2.02
CA ARG A 27 12.91 1.98 1.52
C ARG A 27 11.97 1.60 0.37
N LEU A 28 10.92 2.38 0.12
CA LEU A 28 9.94 2.12 -0.92
C LEU A 28 10.11 3.04 -2.14
N HIS A 29 11.15 3.88 -2.19
CA HIS A 29 11.34 4.89 -3.25
C HIS A 29 11.25 4.34 -4.69
N LYS A 30 11.61 3.07 -4.92
CA LYS A 30 11.53 2.45 -6.26
C LYS A 30 10.09 2.26 -6.75
N ILE A 31 9.15 2.09 -5.83
CA ILE A 31 7.74 1.79 -6.11
C ILE A 31 6.79 2.87 -5.56
N SER A 32 7.30 3.87 -4.84
CA SER A 32 6.53 4.91 -4.16
C SER A 32 5.55 5.61 -5.11
N ASN A 33 5.98 5.94 -6.33
CA ASN A 33 5.14 6.53 -7.36
C ASN A 33 3.90 5.69 -7.68
N VAL A 34 4.08 4.37 -7.84
CA VAL A 34 2.98 3.45 -8.12
C VAL A 34 2.10 3.29 -6.90
N LEU A 35 2.67 3.20 -5.70
CA LEU A 35 1.88 3.09 -4.46
C LEU A 35 0.99 4.34 -4.27
N ASN A 36 1.54 5.54 -4.48
CA ASN A 36 0.80 6.79 -4.35
C ASN A 36 -0.31 6.89 -5.41
N MET A 37 -0.01 6.51 -6.66
CA MET A 37 -1.01 6.46 -7.73
C MET A 37 -2.15 5.50 -7.39
N LEU A 38 -1.84 4.29 -6.92
CA LEU A 38 -2.85 3.32 -6.49
C LEU A 38 -3.68 3.84 -5.32
N GLN A 39 -3.05 4.44 -4.30
CA GLN A 39 -3.76 5.07 -3.18
C GLN A 39 -4.75 6.14 -3.65
N SER A 40 -4.34 7.04 -4.57
CA SER A 40 -5.23 8.08 -5.10
C SER A 40 -6.41 7.46 -5.83
N MET A 41 -6.15 6.53 -6.75
CA MET A 41 -7.21 5.87 -7.52
C MET A 41 -8.19 5.13 -6.63
N PHE A 42 -7.73 4.47 -5.56
CA PHE A 42 -8.61 3.74 -4.66
C PHE A 42 -9.49 4.68 -3.83
N LYS A 43 -8.94 5.80 -3.37
CA LYS A 43 -9.71 6.79 -2.62
C LYS A 43 -10.73 7.52 -3.49
N GLU A 44 -10.41 7.77 -4.76
CA GLU A 44 -11.29 8.45 -5.72
C GLU A 44 -12.40 7.55 -6.26
N ALA A 45 -12.11 6.27 -6.48
CA ALA A 45 -13.05 5.35 -7.11
C ALA A 45 -14.18 4.88 -6.18
N TYR A 46 -14.03 5.00 -4.86
CA TYR A 46 -15.02 4.54 -3.90
C TYR A 46 -15.01 5.34 -2.60
N VAL A 47 -16.21 5.70 -2.13
CA VAL A 47 -16.42 6.27 -0.80
C VAL A 47 -16.93 5.18 0.14
N PRO A 48 -16.20 4.80 1.19
CA PRO A 48 -16.64 3.78 2.13
C PRO A 48 -17.95 4.12 2.83
N GLU A 49 -18.76 3.10 3.06
CA GLU A 49 -20.01 3.20 3.82
C GLU A 49 -19.74 3.25 5.34
N ASN A 50 -20.73 2.84 6.15
CA ASN A 50 -20.72 2.96 7.60
C ASN A 50 -19.70 2.04 8.30
N HIS A 51 -19.35 0.91 7.69
CA HIS A 51 -18.46 -0.07 8.32
C HIS A 51 -17.16 -0.19 7.54
N VAL A 52 -16.05 0.00 8.25
CA VAL A 52 -14.70 -0.18 7.73
C VAL A 52 -13.93 -1.13 8.63
N CYS A 53 -12.99 -1.87 8.06
CA CYS A 53 -12.13 -2.79 8.80
C CYS A 53 -10.67 -2.51 8.41
N ILE A 54 -9.78 -2.58 9.38
CA ILE A 54 -8.34 -2.52 9.16
C ILE A 54 -7.75 -3.85 9.58
N ASP A 55 -7.08 -4.51 8.65
CA ASP A 55 -6.41 -5.77 8.90
C ASP A 55 -5.04 -5.80 8.22
N GLU A 56 -4.18 -6.68 8.70
CA GLU A 56 -2.83 -6.89 8.17
C GLU A 56 -2.85 -8.01 7.13
N SER A 57 -2.38 -7.71 5.92
CA SER A 57 -2.18 -8.72 4.88
C SER A 57 -0.70 -8.96 4.64
N ASN A 58 -0.25 -10.18 4.91
CA ASN A 58 1.10 -10.60 4.58
C ASN A 58 1.17 -11.03 3.11
N VAL A 59 2.03 -10.38 2.33
CA VAL A 59 2.36 -10.79 0.96
C VAL A 59 3.65 -11.61 1.03
N PRO A 60 3.57 -12.96 1.09
CA PRO A 60 4.76 -13.78 1.20
C PRO A 60 5.61 -13.63 -0.07
N PHE A 61 6.84 -13.16 0.10
CA PHE A 61 7.82 -13.11 -0.98
C PHE A 61 8.61 -14.43 -1.03
N ARG A 62 8.12 -15.39 -1.83
CA ARG A 62 8.85 -16.60 -2.26
C ARG A 62 8.47 -16.95 -3.72
N GLY A 63 8.88 -16.11 -4.67
CA GLY A 63 8.59 -16.36 -6.09
C GLY A 63 7.12 -16.05 -6.46
N ARG A 64 6.40 -17.02 -7.05
CA ARG A 64 5.04 -16.81 -7.62
C ARG A 64 4.00 -16.51 -6.53
N ILE A 65 3.28 -15.40 -6.65
CA ILE A 65 2.30 -14.91 -5.68
C ILE A 65 0.89 -15.11 -6.22
N HIS A 66 -0.03 -15.61 -5.38
CA HIS A 66 -1.47 -15.56 -5.62
C HIS A 66 -2.06 -14.57 -4.61
N PHE A 67 -2.62 -13.45 -5.10
CA PHE A 67 -3.32 -12.50 -4.25
C PHE A 67 -4.71 -13.05 -3.93
N ARG A 68 -5.01 -13.26 -2.65
CA ARG A 68 -6.35 -13.58 -2.19
C ARG A 68 -6.86 -12.39 -1.39
N VAL A 69 -7.71 -11.58 -2.02
CA VAL A 69 -8.45 -10.53 -1.34
C VAL A 69 -9.73 -11.19 -0.81
N ALA A 70 -9.91 -11.24 0.51
CA ALA A 70 -11.21 -11.57 1.08
C ALA A 70 -12.21 -10.51 0.62
N GLY A 71 -13.45 -10.89 0.29
CA GLY A 71 -14.42 -9.99 -0.37
C GLY A 71 -14.52 -8.61 0.29
N GLY A 72 -14.43 -7.54 -0.51
CA GLY A 72 -14.42 -6.17 -0.05
C GLY A 72 -13.65 -5.23 -1.00
N TYR A 73 -13.61 -3.95 -0.66
CA TYR A 73 -12.87 -2.93 -1.40
C TYR A 73 -11.72 -2.38 -0.56
N THR A 74 -10.50 -2.33 -1.11
CA THR A 74 -9.37 -1.67 -0.44
C THR A 74 -9.43 -0.18 -0.70
N TRP A 75 -9.81 0.59 0.32
CA TRP A 75 -9.86 2.06 0.22
C TRP A 75 -8.50 2.74 0.47
N SER A 76 -7.73 2.20 1.42
CA SER A 76 -6.40 2.71 1.79
C SER A 76 -5.52 1.55 2.21
N PHE A 77 -4.21 1.69 2.06
CA PHE A 77 -3.23 0.69 2.47
C PHE A 77 -1.92 1.36 2.90
N LYS A 78 -1.14 0.67 3.73
CA LYS A 78 0.21 1.08 4.15
C LYS A 78 1.14 -0.12 4.10
N VAL A 79 2.31 0.05 3.48
CA VAL A 79 3.31 -1.02 3.37
C VAL A 79 4.28 -0.93 4.55
N TYR A 80 4.33 -1.99 5.35
CA TYR A 80 5.25 -2.08 6.48
C TYR A 80 6.66 -2.41 6.01
N THR A 81 7.65 -1.63 6.46
CA THR A 81 9.06 -1.82 6.05
C THR A 81 9.98 -2.30 7.17
N GLY A 82 9.51 -2.50 8.41
CA GLY A 82 10.31 -3.13 9.48
C GLY A 82 11.06 -2.19 10.43
N LYS A 83 10.96 -0.86 10.26
CA LYS A 83 11.53 0.14 11.19
C LYS A 83 10.68 1.40 11.15
N VAL A 84 9.67 1.46 12.02
CA VAL A 84 8.92 2.68 12.31
C VAL A 84 9.20 2.99 13.77
N LYS A 85 9.90 4.09 14.06
CA LYS A 85 10.11 4.57 15.43
C LYS A 85 9.13 5.72 15.67
N HIS A 86 8.18 5.53 16.59
CA HIS A 86 7.43 6.64 17.19
C HIS A 86 7.80 6.71 18.66
N ASN A 87 8.15 7.92 19.13
CA ASN A 87 8.67 8.12 20.48
C ASN A 87 7.55 8.17 21.54
N ASP A 88 6.32 8.56 21.18
CA ASP A 88 5.25 8.86 22.16
C ASP A 88 3.89 8.15 21.89
N THR A 89 3.73 7.40 20.80
CA THR A 89 2.44 6.77 20.44
C THR A 89 2.66 5.34 19.96
N SER A 90 1.70 4.45 20.26
CA SER A 90 1.77 3.07 19.79
C SER A 90 1.77 3.03 18.26
N VAL A 91 2.60 2.17 17.68
CA VAL A 91 2.71 2.03 16.21
C VAL A 91 1.34 1.71 15.60
N SER A 92 0.56 0.84 16.28
CA SER A 92 -0.78 0.47 15.86
C SER A 92 -1.73 1.67 15.81
N ALA A 93 -1.72 2.54 16.84
CA ALA A 93 -2.57 3.72 16.87
C ALA A 93 -2.21 4.70 15.73
N THR A 94 -0.92 4.89 15.46
CA THR A 94 -0.47 5.72 14.35
C THR A 94 -0.92 5.14 13.00
N VAL A 95 -0.72 3.84 12.79
CA VAL A 95 -1.12 3.17 11.53
C VAL A 95 -2.62 3.28 11.32
N VAL A 96 -3.43 3.01 12.35
CA VAL A 96 -4.90 3.13 12.27
C VAL A 96 -5.32 4.56 11.96
N THR A 97 -4.72 5.55 12.63
CA THR A 97 -5.04 6.97 12.41
C THR A 97 -4.72 7.40 10.99
N GLU A 98 -3.55 7.01 10.47
CA GLU A 98 -3.15 7.31 9.09
C GLU A 98 -4.06 6.63 8.05
N LEU A 99 -4.43 5.36 8.27
CA LEU A 99 -5.31 4.64 7.34
C LEU A 99 -6.73 5.21 7.34
N MET A 100 -7.17 5.81 8.44
CA MET A 100 -8.47 6.47 8.58
C MET A 100 -8.47 7.94 8.18
N ASP A 101 -7.33 8.50 7.79
CA ASP A 101 -7.24 9.88 7.35
C ASP A 101 -8.16 10.14 6.14
N GLY A 102 -9.11 11.06 6.29
CA GLY A 102 -10.21 11.33 5.36
C GLY A 102 -11.53 10.62 5.65
N LEU A 103 -11.57 9.66 6.57
CA LEU A 103 -12.80 8.98 7.02
C LEU A 103 -13.22 9.34 8.45
N LEU A 104 -12.35 10.01 9.21
CA LEU A 104 -12.60 10.46 10.58
C LEU A 104 -13.80 11.42 10.66
N ASN A 105 -14.53 11.36 11.77
CA ASN A 105 -15.68 12.23 12.09
C ASN A 105 -16.89 12.13 11.14
N LEU A 106 -16.98 11.05 10.35
CA LEU A 106 -18.07 10.82 9.41
C LEU A 106 -19.12 9.81 9.91
N GLY A 107 -19.12 9.50 11.21
CA GLY A 107 -20.10 8.59 11.83
C GLY A 107 -19.90 7.11 11.48
N ARG A 108 -18.76 6.74 10.89
CA ARG A 108 -18.42 5.35 10.54
C ARG A 108 -17.91 4.57 11.76
N THR A 109 -18.12 3.27 11.73
CA THR A 109 -17.60 2.30 12.70
C THR A 109 -16.40 1.56 12.12
N LEU A 110 -15.28 1.61 12.82
CA LEU A 110 -14.09 0.80 12.55
C LEU A 110 -14.17 -0.50 13.36
N HIS A 111 -14.00 -1.64 12.68
CA HIS A 111 -13.91 -2.98 13.26
C HIS A 111 -12.47 -3.48 13.26
#